data_AF-A0A0B1T9J4-F1
#
_entry.id   AF-A0A0B1T9J4-F1
#
_cell.length_a   1.000
_cell.length_b   1.000
_cell.length_c   1.000
_cell.angle_alpha   90.00
_cell.angle_beta   90.00
_cell.angle_gamma   90.00
#
_symmetry.space_group_name_H-M   'P 1'
#
loop_
_entity.id
_entity.type
_entity.pdbx_description
1 polymer ?
#
loop_
_entity_poly.entity_id
_entity_poly.type
_entity_poly.pdbx_seq_one_letter_code
_entity_poly.pdbx_strand_id
1 'polypeptide(L)'
;MFGIKKLAYQFNRVVGNADASILPQKIQARCQDCEGYKAALIETCDAMMQILQGSPDYRPAVESAQQMAYPPGTAPSEVFDKSLEKMKGYWYDENFVAECSKACKLIAAKQRELQDRGRRQLHNTRTFINNGYAEYEMLKRNLIAAKQELDEAKEDQNRSDTPAKKRVTKKAQKLYDKELKALEQYFNVRLPDMKMEHMKEIEAILLELQSYHDWLASYCRPLTVYKVPQPANL
;
A
#
# COMPACT_ATOMS: atom_id res chain seq x y z
N MET A 1 20.83 6.35 -44.83
CA MET A 1 20.80 5.27 -43.81
C MET A 1 19.75 5.63 -42.74
N PHE A 2 18.46 5.70 -43.11
CA PHE A 2 17.43 6.52 -42.42
C PHE A 2 16.21 5.74 -41.86
N GLY A 3 16.25 4.40 -41.82
CA GLY A 3 15.11 3.58 -41.39
C GLY A 3 15.08 3.24 -39.90
N ILE A 4 16.24 3.01 -39.27
CA ILE A 4 16.32 2.25 -38.01
C ILE A 4 15.84 3.07 -36.80
N LYS A 5 16.21 4.36 -36.67
CA LYS A 5 15.77 5.19 -35.54
C LYS A 5 14.27 5.50 -35.56
N LYS A 6 13.71 5.74 -36.75
CA LYS A 6 12.26 5.98 -36.93
C LYS A 6 11.45 4.70 -36.71
N LEU A 7 11.97 3.54 -37.12
CA LEU A 7 11.41 2.24 -36.77
C LEU A 7 11.50 1.97 -35.27
N ALA A 8 12.63 2.23 -34.63
CA ALA A 8 12.80 2.07 -33.19
C ALA A 8 11.86 2.99 -32.39
N TYR A 9 11.61 4.21 -32.87
CA TYR A 9 10.60 5.10 -32.30
C TYR A 9 9.19 4.53 -32.43
N GLN A 10 8.79 4.08 -33.62
CA GLN A 10 7.48 3.43 -33.82
C GLN A 10 7.34 2.15 -32.98
N PHE A 11 8.41 1.37 -32.86
CA PHE A 11 8.45 0.18 -32.02
C PHE A 11 8.34 0.53 -30.53
N ASN A 12 9.11 1.50 -30.02
CA ASN A 12 9.03 1.94 -28.62
C ASN A 12 7.68 2.57 -28.28
N ARG A 13 7.05 3.25 -29.25
CA ARG A 13 5.67 3.76 -29.11
C ARG A 13 4.62 2.65 -29.02
N VAL A 14 4.87 1.50 -29.65
CA VAL A 14 3.99 0.32 -29.66
C VAL A 14 4.25 -0.60 -28.47
N VAL A 15 5.51 -0.71 -28.01
CA VAL A 15 5.95 -1.61 -26.93
C VAL A 15 5.93 -0.93 -25.55
N GLY A 16 5.81 0.39 -25.48
CA GLY A 16 5.69 1.14 -24.21
C GLY A 16 7.01 1.32 -23.44
N ASN A 17 8.14 0.83 -23.97
CA ASN A 17 9.46 1.04 -23.40
C ASN A 17 10.00 2.40 -23.82
N ALA A 18 9.64 3.43 -23.06
CA ALA A 18 10.17 4.78 -23.25
C ALA A 18 11.36 4.98 -22.29
N ASP A 19 12.55 5.20 -22.85
CA ASP A 19 13.79 5.37 -22.07
C ASP A 19 13.73 6.66 -21.26
N ALA A 20 13.67 6.53 -19.92
CA ALA A 20 13.61 7.67 -19.00
C ALA A 20 14.93 8.47 -18.92
N SER A 21 16.04 7.93 -19.45
CA SER A 21 17.35 8.60 -19.47
C SER A 21 17.36 9.90 -20.27
N ILE A 22 16.35 10.10 -21.14
CA ILE A 22 16.21 11.30 -21.98
C ILE A 22 15.75 12.54 -21.19
N LEU A 23 15.23 12.36 -19.98
CA LEU A 23 14.74 13.44 -19.15
C LEU A 23 15.89 14.17 -18.45
N PRO A 24 15.70 15.43 -18.01
CA PRO A 24 16.71 16.11 -17.19
C PRO A 24 17.01 15.34 -15.90
N GLN A 25 18.28 15.30 -15.47
CA GLN A 25 18.73 14.55 -14.30
C GLN A 25 17.91 14.87 -13.03
N LYS A 26 17.56 16.15 -12.83
CA LYS A 26 16.71 16.58 -11.71
C LYS A 26 15.33 15.90 -11.73
N ILE A 27 14.73 15.70 -12.90
CA ILE A 27 13.44 15.03 -13.05
C ILE A 27 13.60 13.52 -12.86
N GLN A 28 14.68 12.92 -13.38
CA GLN A 28 14.99 11.51 -13.17
C GLN A 28 15.11 11.18 -11.67
N ALA A 29 15.85 12.00 -10.91
CA ALA A 29 15.99 11.81 -9.46
C ALA A 29 14.63 11.82 -8.74
N ARG A 30 13.74 12.75 -9.08
CA ARG A 30 12.38 12.79 -8.48
C ARG A 30 11.50 11.61 -8.87
N CYS A 31 11.66 11.10 -10.09
CA CYS A 31 11.01 9.86 -10.51
C CYS A 31 11.49 8.68 -9.64
N GLN A 32 12.80 8.56 -9.44
CA GLN A 32 13.38 7.52 -8.57
C GLN A 32 12.89 7.66 -7.12
N ASP A 33 12.81 8.88 -6.59
CA ASP A 33 12.26 9.13 -5.25
C ASP A 33 10.80 8.68 -5.13
N CYS A 34 9.99 8.88 -6.18
CA CYS A 34 8.59 8.46 -6.21
C CYS A 34 8.45 6.94 -6.29
N GLU A 35 9.27 6.28 -7.11
CA GLU A 35 9.36 4.82 -7.22
C GLU A 35 9.81 4.18 -5.89
N GLY A 36 10.87 4.72 -5.29
CA GLY A 36 11.36 4.29 -3.98
C GLY A 36 10.33 4.50 -2.88
N TYR A 37 9.58 5.62 -2.94
CA TYR A 37 8.48 5.87 -2.01
C TYR A 37 7.36 4.82 -2.14
N LYS A 38 6.94 4.47 -3.36
CA LYS A 38 5.95 3.40 -3.57
C LYS A 38 6.42 2.08 -2.98
N ALA A 39 7.68 1.70 -3.23
CA ALA A 39 8.23 0.44 -2.73
C ALA A 39 8.22 0.40 -1.20
N ALA A 40 8.72 1.46 -0.54
CA ALA A 40 8.70 1.57 0.92
C ALA A 40 7.28 1.55 1.48
N LEU A 41 6.31 2.19 0.80
CA LEU A 41 4.93 2.22 1.24
C LEU A 41 4.25 0.85 1.11
N ILE A 42 4.55 0.07 0.07
CA ILE A 42 4.07 -1.32 -0.07
C ILE A 42 4.59 -2.17 1.07
N GLU A 43 5.88 -2.12 1.36
CA GLU A 43 6.49 -2.86 2.47
C GLU A 43 5.89 -2.48 3.83
N THR A 44 5.73 -1.16 4.06
CA THR A 44 5.10 -0.65 5.28
C THR A 44 3.65 -1.12 5.40
N CYS A 45 2.89 -1.10 4.30
CA CYS A 45 1.51 -1.57 4.29
C CYS A 45 1.42 -3.07 4.57
N ASP A 46 2.31 -3.89 4.00
CA ASP A 46 2.35 -5.34 4.27
C ASP A 46 2.66 -5.61 5.74
N ALA A 47 3.63 -4.90 6.32
CA ALA A 47 3.97 -5.01 7.74
C ALA A 47 2.79 -4.64 8.64
N MET A 48 2.06 -3.56 8.35
CA MET A 48 0.84 -3.21 9.11
C MET A 48 -0.24 -4.29 8.97
N MET A 49 -0.42 -4.83 7.77
CA MET A 49 -1.37 -5.92 7.53
C MET A 49 -0.98 -7.21 8.25
N GLN A 50 0.31 -7.50 8.41
CA GLN A 50 0.80 -8.63 9.19
C GLN A 50 0.46 -8.51 10.67
N ILE A 51 0.52 -7.30 11.23
CA ILE A 51 0.16 -7.08 12.64
C ILE A 51 -1.36 -7.29 12.82
N LEU A 52 -2.17 -6.77 11.90
CA LEU A 52 -3.63 -6.91 11.94
C LEU A 52 -4.07 -8.37 11.69
N GLN A 53 -3.42 -9.06 10.75
CA GLN A 53 -3.71 -10.43 10.34
C GLN A 53 -2.43 -11.28 10.41
N GLY A 54 -2.15 -11.76 11.62
CA GLY A 54 -0.97 -12.57 11.91
C GLY A 54 -0.90 -13.89 11.15
N SER A 55 -2.03 -14.44 10.69
CA SER A 55 -2.03 -15.64 9.87
C SER A 55 -1.64 -15.33 8.43
N PRO A 56 -0.54 -15.91 7.90
CA PRO A 56 -0.18 -15.72 6.49
C PRO A 56 -1.25 -16.28 5.54
N ASP A 57 -1.97 -17.34 5.94
CA ASP A 57 -2.97 -18.01 5.09
C ASP A 57 -4.20 -17.14 4.81
N TYR A 58 -4.47 -16.16 5.68
CA TYR A 58 -5.63 -15.27 5.58
C TYR A 58 -5.24 -13.82 5.31
N ARG A 59 -3.95 -13.53 5.07
CA ARG A 59 -3.49 -12.18 4.76
C ARG A 59 -3.66 -11.91 3.27
N PRO A 60 -4.48 -10.93 2.88
CA PRO A 60 -4.61 -10.59 1.47
C PRO A 60 -3.35 -9.85 1.01
N ALA A 61 -3.09 -9.87 -0.31
CA ALA A 61 -2.05 -9.03 -0.89
C ALA A 61 -2.35 -7.54 -0.66
N VAL A 62 -1.32 -6.70 -0.56
CA VAL A 62 -1.45 -5.26 -0.35
C VAL A 62 -2.39 -4.61 -1.38
N GLU A 63 -2.30 -5.02 -2.64
CA GLU A 63 -3.10 -4.50 -3.75
C GLU A 63 -4.56 -5.01 -3.76
N SER A 64 -4.89 -6.04 -2.98
CA SER A 64 -6.17 -6.74 -3.03
C SER A 64 -7.31 -6.01 -2.31
N ALA A 65 -8.54 -6.05 -2.85
CA ALA A 65 -9.73 -5.56 -2.16
C ALA A 65 -10.30 -6.56 -1.11
N GLN A 66 -9.67 -7.72 -0.93
CA GLN A 66 -10.15 -8.80 -0.06
C GLN A 66 -10.25 -8.39 1.42
N GLN A 67 -11.14 -9.09 2.13
CA GLN A 67 -11.28 -8.94 3.57
C GLN A 67 -10.02 -9.40 4.30
N MET A 68 -9.71 -8.71 5.40
CA MET A 68 -8.58 -8.99 6.28
C MET A 68 -8.99 -9.84 7.49
N ALA A 69 -10.29 -9.88 7.79
CA ALA A 69 -10.80 -10.56 8.98
C ALA A 69 -10.62 -12.08 8.87
N TYR A 70 -10.31 -12.73 10.01
CA TYR A 70 -10.33 -14.19 10.07
C TYR A 70 -11.72 -14.74 9.68
N PRO A 71 -11.77 -15.77 8.82
CA PRO A 71 -13.00 -16.53 8.61
C PRO A 71 -13.62 -17.00 9.94
N PRO A 72 -14.96 -17.12 10.02
CA PRO A 72 -15.62 -17.61 11.22
C PRO A 72 -15.05 -18.95 11.71
N GLY A 73 -14.73 -19.05 12.99
CA GLY A 73 -14.21 -20.26 13.63
C GLY A 73 -12.75 -20.58 13.38
N THR A 74 -11.99 -19.67 12.75
CA THR A 74 -10.55 -19.83 12.43
C THR A 74 -9.65 -18.86 13.20
N ALA A 75 -10.22 -17.86 13.89
CA ALA A 75 -9.42 -16.97 14.71
C ALA A 75 -8.73 -17.79 15.84
N PRO A 76 -7.47 -17.50 16.21
CA PRO A 76 -6.74 -18.30 17.19
C PRO A 76 -7.49 -18.50 18.52
N SER A 77 -8.16 -17.45 19.01
CA SER A 77 -8.97 -17.52 20.23
C SER A 77 -10.22 -18.41 20.08
N GLU A 78 -10.84 -18.50 18.91
CA GLU A 78 -11.95 -19.42 18.66
C GLU A 78 -11.49 -20.88 18.55
N VAL A 79 -10.32 -21.10 17.96
CA VAL A 79 -9.68 -22.42 17.92
C VAL A 79 -9.32 -22.87 19.34
N PHE A 80 -8.83 -21.95 20.17
CA PHE A 80 -8.54 -22.22 21.57
C PHE A 80 -9.82 -22.49 22.37
N ASP A 81 -10.88 -21.71 22.20
CA ASP A 81 -12.20 -21.94 22.81
C ASP A 81 -12.75 -23.34 22.50
N LYS A 82 -12.73 -23.75 21.22
CA LYS A 82 -13.12 -25.10 20.80
C LYS A 82 -12.27 -26.20 21.45
N SER A 83 -11.01 -25.91 21.76
CA SER A 83 -10.11 -26.85 22.42
C SER A 83 -10.39 -26.94 23.92
N LEU A 84 -10.73 -25.82 24.58
CA LEU A 84 -11.19 -25.80 25.97
C LEU A 84 -12.46 -26.64 26.16
N GLU A 85 -13.40 -26.54 25.22
CA GLU A 85 -14.64 -27.33 25.21
C GLU A 85 -14.37 -28.85 25.17
N LYS A 86 -13.39 -29.30 24.38
CA LYS A 86 -13.00 -30.73 24.31
C LYS A 86 -12.39 -31.26 25.61
N MET A 87 -11.87 -30.37 26.44
CA MET A 87 -11.24 -30.71 27.71
C MET A 87 -12.24 -30.67 28.88
N LYS A 88 -13.51 -30.35 28.63
CA LYS A 88 -14.57 -30.44 29.66
C LYS A 88 -14.60 -31.84 30.29
N GLY A 89 -14.73 -31.90 31.60
CA GLY A 89 -14.67 -33.14 32.40
C GLY A 89 -13.26 -33.61 32.77
N TYR A 90 -12.19 -33.03 32.20
CA TYR A 90 -10.81 -33.31 32.61
C TYR A 90 -10.23 -32.27 33.58
N TRP A 91 -10.88 -31.11 33.70
CA TRP A 91 -10.44 -30.01 34.55
C TRP A 91 -11.11 -30.03 35.92
N TYR A 92 -10.36 -29.63 36.94
CA TYR A 92 -10.85 -29.54 38.32
C TYR A 92 -11.76 -28.32 38.58
N ASP A 93 -11.64 -27.29 37.74
CA ASP A 93 -12.39 -26.05 37.89
C ASP A 93 -13.09 -25.68 36.59
N GLU A 94 -14.33 -26.16 36.45
CA GLU A 94 -15.17 -25.89 35.29
C GLU A 94 -15.57 -24.41 35.18
N ASN A 95 -15.61 -23.68 36.30
CA ASN A 95 -15.93 -22.25 36.30
C ASN A 95 -14.81 -21.44 35.68
N PHE A 96 -13.55 -21.76 36.02
CA PHE A 96 -12.39 -21.14 35.40
C PHE A 96 -12.37 -21.38 33.88
N VAL A 97 -12.61 -22.62 33.45
CA VAL A 97 -12.68 -22.98 32.02
C VAL A 97 -13.80 -22.21 31.31
N ALA A 98 -14.97 -22.06 31.94
CA ALA A 98 -16.07 -21.28 31.38
C ALA A 98 -15.73 -19.79 31.22
N GLU A 99 -15.05 -19.18 32.19
CA GLU A 99 -14.59 -17.79 32.08
C GLU A 99 -13.49 -17.63 31.01
N CYS A 100 -12.59 -18.61 30.87
CA CYS A 100 -11.64 -18.65 29.75
C CYS A 100 -12.34 -18.73 28.39
N SER A 101 -13.35 -19.60 28.24
CA SER A 101 -14.16 -19.71 27.01
C SER A 101 -14.83 -18.37 26.65
N LYS A 102 -15.45 -17.73 27.64
CA LYS A 102 -16.07 -16.41 27.47
C LYS A 102 -15.07 -15.35 27.04
N ALA A 103 -13.88 -15.34 27.65
CA ALA A 103 -12.81 -14.43 27.24
C ALA A 103 -12.35 -14.68 25.82
N CYS A 104 -12.17 -15.94 25.41
CA CYS A 104 -11.78 -16.29 24.05
C CYS A 104 -12.77 -15.74 23.01
N LYS A 105 -14.08 -15.86 23.26
CA LYS A 105 -15.13 -15.33 22.38
C LYS A 105 -15.06 -13.80 22.25
N LEU A 106 -14.83 -13.09 23.35
CA LEU A 106 -14.71 -11.64 23.34
C LEU A 106 -13.43 -11.16 22.66
N ILE A 107 -12.31 -11.85 22.88
CA ILE A 107 -11.04 -11.60 22.19
C ILE A 107 -11.22 -11.79 20.68
N ALA A 108 -11.88 -12.87 20.26
CA ALA A 108 -12.17 -13.11 18.84
C ALA A 108 -13.00 -11.97 18.21
N ALA A 109 -14.03 -11.50 18.92
CA ALA A 109 -14.85 -10.38 18.46
C ALA A 109 -14.03 -9.08 18.33
N LYS A 110 -13.20 -8.76 19.35
CA LYS A 110 -12.35 -7.57 19.32
C LYS A 110 -11.23 -7.63 18.30
N GLN A 111 -10.65 -8.80 18.06
CA GLN A 111 -9.67 -8.99 16.99
C GLN A 111 -10.28 -8.71 15.62
N ARG A 112 -11.52 -9.17 15.36
CA ARG A 112 -12.22 -8.86 14.11
C ARG A 112 -12.53 -7.38 13.95
N GLU A 113 -12.91 -6.72 15.04
CA GLU A 113 -13.12 -5.26 15.04
C GLU A 113 -11.83 -4.50 14.71
N LEU A 114 -10.70 -4.89 15.34
CA LEU A 114 -9.38 -4.35 15.01
C LEU A 114 -9.04 -4.56 13.54
N GLN A 115 -9.25 -5.76 13.00
CA GLN A 115 -8.97 -6.09 11.60
C GLN A 115 -9.81 -5.25 10.63
N ASP A 116 -11.09 -5.07 10.92
CA ASP A 116 -12.00 -4.29 10.09
C ASP A 116 -11.70 -2.78 10.15
N ARG A 117 -11.44 -2.24 11.35
CA ARG A 117 -10.99 -0.85 11.52
C ARG A 117 -9.64 -0.62 10.85
N GLY A 118 -8.66 -1.48 11.11
CA GLY A 118 -7.34 -1.39 10.49
C GLY A 118 -7.41 -1.44 8.97
N ARG A 119 -8.23 -2.34 8.39
CA ARG A 119 -8.48 -2.35 6.94
C ARG A 119 -9.00 -1.01 6.42
N ARG A 120 -9.94 -0.37 7.13
CA ARG A 120 -10.46 0.96 6.76
C ARG A 120 -9.40 2.04 6.85
N GLN A 121 -8.57 2.00 7.89
CA GLN A 121 -7.49 2.98 8.09
C GLN A 121 -6.40 2.89 7.01
N LEU A 122 -6.27 1.78 6.28
CA LEU A 122 -5.30 1.64 5.18
C LEU A 122 -5.85 2.11 3.81
N HIS A 123 -6.98 2.83 3.79
CA HIS A 123 -7.70 3.10 2.54
C HIS A 123 -6.89 3.95 1.54
N ASN A 124 -6.35 5.08 1.98
CA ASN A 124 -5.61 6.01 1.12
C ASN A 124 -4.31 5.38 0.64
N THR A 125 -3.58 4.70 1.53
CA THR A 125 -2.37 3.95 1.20
C THR A 125 -2.63 2.93 0.09
N ARG A 126 -3.66 2.09 0.23
CA ARG A 126 -4.01 1.10 -0.79
C ARG A 126 -4.54 1.74 -2.07
N THR A 127 -5.28 2.84 -1.95
CA THR A 127 -5.77 3.62 -3.10
C THR A 127 -4.61 4.25 -3.88
N PHE A 128 -3.58 4.74 -3.20
CA PHE A 128 -2.38 5.26 -3.85
C PHE A 128 -1.63 4.16 -4.59
N ILE A 129 -1.41 3.00 -3.94
CA ILE A 129 -0.70 1.87 -4.54
C ILE A 129 -1.43 1.37 -5.81
N ASN A 130 -2.75 1.23 -5.74
CA ASN A 130 -3.55 0.69 -6.83
C ASN A 130 -3.85 1.70 -7.94
N ASN A 131 -4.13 2.95 -7.58
CA ASN A 131 -4.66 3.96 -8.51
C ASN A 131 -3.80 5.23 -8.57
N GLY A 132 -3.39 5.77 -7.41
CA GLY A 132 -2.66 7.05 -7.34
C GLY A 132 -1.29 7.02 -8.01
N TYR A 133 -0.63 5.87 -8.02
CA TYR A 133 0.65 5.68 -8.72
C TYR A 133 0.48 5.60 -10.25
N ALA A 134 -0.66 5.10 -10.73
CA ALA A 134 -0.93 5.02 -12.17
C ALA A 134 -1.01 6.41 -12.82
N GLU A 135 -1.47 7.42 -12.07
CA GLU A 135 -1.45 8.81 -12.51
C GLU A 135 -0.01 9.32 -12.72
N TYR A 136 0.89 9.04 -11.76
CA TYR A 136 2.31 9.37 -11.89
C TYR A 136 2.92 8.71 -13.14
N GLU A 137 2.67 7.42 -13.34
CA GLU A 137 3.15 6.66 -14.50
C GLU A 137 2.66 7.28 -15.81
N MET A 138 1.40 7.69 -15.87
CA MET A 138 0.83 8.38 -17.04
C MET A 138 1.53 9.72 -17.30
N LEU A 139 1.71 10.55 -16.27
CA LEU A 139 2.40 11.84 -16.39
C LEU A 139 3.85 11.67 -16.85
N LYS A 140 4.57 10.69 -16.29
CA LYS A 140 5.95 10.35 -16.69
C LYS A 140 6.00 9.94 -18.16
N ARG A 141 5.11 9.04 -18.60
CA ARG A 141 5.04 8.59 -20.01
C ARG A 141 4.74 9.73 -20.97
N ASN A 142 3.79 10.60 -20.62
CA ASN A 142 3.44 11.77 -21.45
C ASN A 142 4.64 12.72 -21.61
N LEU A 143 5.39 12.97 -20.53
CA LEU A 143 6.59 13.81 -20.59
C LEU A 143 7.69 13.20 -21.47
N ILE A 144 7.94 11.89 -21.35
CA ILE A 144 8.94 11.19 -22.16
C ILE A 144 8.54 11.26 -23.64
N ALA A 145 7.27 11.01 -23.98
CA ALA A 145 6.78 11.13 -25.34
C ALA A 145 6.94 12.56 -25.89
N ALA A 146 6.56 13.58 -25.12
CA ALA A 146 6.73 14.99 -25.51
C ALA A 146 8.20 15.39 -25.69
N LYS A 147 9.12 14.81 -24.89
CA LYS A 147 10.56 15.03 -25.03
C LYS A 147 11.10 14.42 -26.32
N GLN A 148 10.68 13.22 -26.68
CA GLN A 148 11.06 12.58 -27.93
C GLN A 148 10.58 13.39 -29.14
N GLU A 149 9.33 13.84 -29.15
CA GLU A 149 8.80 14.70 -30.22
C GLU A 149 9.58 16.02 -30.35
N LEU A 150 9.98 16.61 -29.22
CA LEU A 150 10.80 17.83 -29.20
C LEU A 150 12.19 17.58 -29.80
N ASP A 151 12.84 16.47 -29.46
CA ASP A 151 14.17 16.14 -29.97
C ASP A 151 14.13 15.85 -31.46
N GLU A 152 13.12 15.13 -31.95
CA GLU A 152 12.89 14.91 -33.38
C GLU A 152 12.67 16.22 -34.13
N ALA A 153 11.84 17.13 -33.59
CA ALA A 153 11.58 18.42 -34.21
C ALA A 153 12.85 19.30 -34.27
N LYS A 154 13.68 19.27 -33.21
CA LYS A 154 14.98 19.97 -33.18
C LYS A 154 15.95 19.40 -34.20
N GLU A 155 16.05 18.08 -34.31
CA GLU A 155 16.92 17.43 -35.29
C GLU A 155 16.51 17.79 -36.72
N ASP A 156 15.20 17.74 -37.01
CA ASP A 156 14.66 18.13 -38.31
C ASP A 156 14.89 19.62 -38.65
N GLN A 157 14.79 20.50 -37.67
CA GLN A 157 15.08 21.93 -37.86
C GLN A 157 16.58 22.14 -38.12
N ASN A 158 17.46 21.44 -37.41
CA ASN A 158 18.91 21.52 -37.60
C ASN A 158 19.34 21.06 -39.00
N ARG A 159 18.58 20.14 -39.63
CA ARG A 159 18.80 19.70 -41.01
C ARG A 159 18.31 20.72 -42.05
N SER A 160 17.29 21.51 -41.73
CA SER A 160 16.68 22.47 -42.66
C SER A 160 15.95 23.58 -41.90
N ASP A 161 16.61 24.74 -41.77
CA ASP A 161 16.11 25.87 -40.97
C ASP A 161 15.04 26.70 -41.71
N THR A 162 13.84 26.14 -41.81
CA THR A 162 12.69 26.80 -42.46
C THR A 162 11.72 27.39 -41.43
N PRO A 163 10.94 28.44 -41.79
CA PRO A 163 9.89 28.97 -40.91
C PRO A 163 8.86 27.91 -40.47
N ALA A 164 8.56 26.94 -41.33
CA ALA A 164 7.66 25.82 -41.02
C ALA A 164 8.24 24.91 -39.92
N LYS A 165 9.51 24.51 -40.03
CA LYS A 165 10.19 23.69 -39.01
C LYS A 165 10.31 24.44 -37.67
N LYS A 166 10.64 25.73 -37.68
CA LYS A 166 10.62 26.59 -36.47
C LYS A 166 9.27 26.56 -35.74
N ARG A 167 8.15 26.59 -36.49
CA ARG A 167 6.79 26.50 -35.91
C ARG A 167 6.53 25.14 -35.27
N VAL A 168 6.97 24.04 -35.91
CA VAL A 168 6.83 22.67 -35.37
C VAL A 168 7.64 22.53 -34.08
N THR A 169 8.91 22.93 -34.07
CA THR A 169 9.75 22.89 -32.85
C THR A 169 9.13 23.71 -31.72
N LYS A 170 8.62 24.91 -32.01
CA LYS A 170 7.95 25.75 -31.01
C LYS A 170 6.69 25.08 -30.44
N LYS A 171 5.94 24.33 -31.26
CA LYS A 171 4.76 23.58 -30.80
C LYS A 171 5.17 22.40 -29.91
N ALA A 172 6.18 21.63 -30.30
CA ALA A 172 6.70 20.52 -29.51
C ALA A 172 7.29 21.00 -28.17
N GLN A 173 8.00 22.14 -28.16
CA GLN A 173 8.53 22.74 -26.93
C GLN A 173 7.41 23.11 -25.96
N LYS A 174 6.33 23.75 -26.46
CA LYS A 174 5.16 24.08 -25.62
C LYS A 174 4.50 22.85 -25.03
N LEU A 175 4.43 21.74 -25.78
CA LEU A 175 3.88 20.48 -25.27
C LEU A 175 4.78 19.91 -24.18
N TYR A 176 6.10 19.84 -24.41
CA TYR A 176 7.06 19.40 -23.40
C TYR A 176 6.98 20.25 -22.12
N ASP A 177 6.95 21.57 -22.22
CA ASP A 177 6.87 22.47 -21.07
C ASP A 177 5.56 22.27 -20.28
N LYS A 178 4.46 22.01 -20.99
CA LYS A 178 3.15 21.72 -20.38
C LYS A 178 3.19 20.41 -19.59
N GLU A 179 3.66 19.33 -20.21
CA GLU A 179 3.71 18.02 -19.55
C GLU A 179 4.74 18.00 -18.41
N LEU A 180 5.85 18.76 -18.54
CA LEU A 180 6.83 18.94 -17.47
C LEU A 180 6.20 19.64 -16.26
N LYS A 181 5.47 20.74 -16.50
CA LYS A 181 4.76 21.47 -15.45
C LYS A 181 3.72 20.60 -14.75
N ALA A 182 3.02 19.74 -15.47
CA ALA A 182 2.05 18.81 -14.90
C ALA A 182 2.73 17.79 -13.96
N LEU A 183 3.85 17.20 -14.39
CA LEU A 183 4.61 16.27 -13.55
C LEU A 183 5.24 16.98 -12.34
N GLU A 184 5.75 18.21 -12.51
CA GLU A 184 6.26 19.01 -11.39
C GLU A 184 5.16 19.37 -10.39
N GLN A 185 3.96 19.69 -10.86
CA GLN A 185 2.80 19.95 -10.00
C GLN A 185 2.42 18.70 -9.19
N TYR A 186 2.43 17.52 -9.82
CA TYR A 186 2.23 16.26 -9.11
C TYR A 186 3.25 16.10 -7.97
N PHE A 187 4.54 16.27 -8.26
CA PHE A 187 5.57 16.07 -7.25
C PHE A 187 5.63 17.16 -6.17
N ASN A 188 5.25 18.40 -6.48
CA ASN A 188 5.36 19.53 -5.55
C ASN A 188 4.13 19.73 -4.67
N VAL A 189 2.98 19.20 -5.09
CA VAL A 189 1.70 19.44 -4.41
C VAL A 189 1.06 18.10 -4.07
N ARG A 190 0.69 17.34 -5.10
CA ARG A 190 -0.15 16.16 -4.92
C ARG A 190 0.54 15.05 -4.12
N LEU A 191 1.78 14.72 -4.47
CA LEU A 191 2.52 13.65 -3.78
C LEU A 191 2.81 14.00 -2.31
N PRO A 192 3.27 15.22 -1.96
CA PRO A 192 3.36 15.65 -0.56
C PRO A 192 2.04 15.53 0.21
N ASP A 193 0.92 15.95 -0.37
CA ASP A 193 -0.40 15.83 0.27
C ASP A 193 -0.75 14.37 0.55
N MET A 194 -0.54 13.48 -0.43
CA MET A 194 -0.74 12.04 -0.24
C MET A 194 0.19 11.47 0.84
N LYS A 195 1.45 11.89 0.89
CA LYS A 195 2.40 11.47 1.95
C LYS A 195 1.92 11.85 3.34
N MET A 196 1.34 13.04 3.52
CA MET A 196 0.78 13.46 4.81
C MET A 196 -0.40 12.59 5.23
N GLU A 197 -1.31 12.28 4.29
CA GLU A 197 -2.43 11.39 4.60
C GLU A 197 -1.97 9.96 4.94
N HIS A 198 -0.97 9.43 4.24
CA HIS A 198 -0.40 8.11 4.58
C HIS A 198 0.21 8.09 5.99
N MET A 199 0.87 9.17 6.42
CA MET A 199 1.39 9.26 7.79
C MET A 199 0.28 9.23 8.84
N LYS A 200 -0.83 9.94 8.61
CA LYS A 200 -2.01 9.90 9.50
C LYS A 200 -2.60 8.51 9.59
N GLU A 201 -2.64 7.76 8.49
CA GLU A 201 -3.10 6.38 8.49
C GLU A 201 -2.20 5.47 9.32
N ILE A 202 -0.88 5.61 9.20
CA ILE A 202 0.09 4.86 10.01
C ILE A 202 -0.12 5.15 11.51
N GLU A 203 -0.27 6.43 11.87
CA GLU A 203 -0.56 6.83 13.26
C GLU A 203 -1.89 6.24 13.75
N ALA A 204 -2.94 6.28 12.92
CA ALA A 204 -4.24 5.71 13.26
C ALA A 204 -4.17 4.19 13.49
N ILE A 205 -3.38 3.46 12.68
CA ILE A 205 -3.14 2.03 12.91
C ILE A 205 -2.48 1.78 14.26
N LEU A 206 -1.46 2.55 14.63
CA LEU A 206 -0.79 2.42 15.92
C LEU A 206 -1.76 2.66 17.09
N LEU A 207 -2.65 3.64 16.97
CA LEU A 207 -3.67 3.92 17.98
C LEU A 207 -4.69 2.78 18.12
N GLU A 208 -5.15 2.19 17.01
CA GLU A 208 -6.05 1.03 17.05
C GLU A 208 -5.37 -0.18 17.69
N LEU A 209 -4.09 -0.41 17.38
CA LEU A 209 -3.29 -1.48 17.99
C LEU A 209 -3.11 -1.28 19.49
N GLN A 210 -2.75 -0.08 19.90
CA GLN A 210 -2.63 0.27 21.32
C GLN A 210 -3.96 0.04 22.04
N SER A 211 -5.06 0.57 21.50
CA SER A 211 -6.40 0.41 22.09
C SER A 211 -6.80 -1.06 22.23
N TYR A 212 -6.53 -1.88 21.21
CA TYR A 212 -6.80 -3.32 21.27
C TYR A 212 -5.98 -4.02 22.35
N HIS A 213 -4.67 -3.73 22.44
CA HIS A 213 -3.80 -4.37 23.43
C HIS A 213 -4.07 -3.92 24.86
N ASP A 214 -4.38 -2.65 25.08
CA ASP A 214 -4.80 -2.14 26.39
C ASP A 214 -6.10 -2.79 26.84
N TRP A 215 -7.08 -2.89 25.93
CA TRP A 215 -8.33 -3.61 26.18
C TRP A 215 -8.06 -5.08 26.51
N LEU A 216 -7.24 -5.77 25.72
CA LEU A 216 -6.90 -7.19 25.92
C LEU A 216 -6.26 -7.41 27.30
N ALA A 217 -5.31 -6.55 27.68
CA ALA A 217 -4.65 -6.62 28.98
C ALA A 217 -5.65 -6.41 30.13
N SER A 218 -6.55 -5.42 30.01
CA SER A 218 -7.58 -5.15 31.01
C SER A 218 -8.53 -6.35 31.20
N TYR A 219 -8.83 -7.08 30.13
CA TYR A 219 -9.79 -8.18 30.14
C TYR A 219 -9.17 -9.51 30.59
N CYS A 220 -7.92 -9.78 30.22
CA CYS A 220 -7.23 -11.03 30.56
C CYS A 220 -6.62 -11.01 31.97
N ARG A 221 -6.22 -9.84 32.49
CA ARG A 221 -5.57 -9.71 33.80
C ARG A 221 -6.35 -10.37 34.95
N PRO A 222 -7.68 -10.24 35.07
CA PRO A 222 -8.43 -10.93 36.12
C PRO A 222 -8.30 -12.46 36.08
N LEU A 223 -8.19 -13.05 34.90
CA LEU A 223 -8.02 -14.50 34.74
C LEU A 223 -6.62 -14.96 35.14
N THR A 224 -5.60 -14.12 34.97
CA THR A 224 -4.21 -14.46 35.35
C THR A 224 -3.99 -14.53 36.86
N VAL A 225 -4.85 -13.86 37.65
CA VAL A 225 -4.81 -13.88 39.12
C VAL A 225 -5.87 -14.79 39.72
N TYR A 226 -6.62 -15.52 38.88
CA TYR A 226 -7.64 -16.46 39.32
C TYR A 226 -6.97 -17.61 40.08
N LYS A 227 -7.41 -17.83 41.32
CA LYS A 227 -6.93 -18.94 42.15
C LYS A 227 -7.77 -20.17 41.86
N VAL A 228 -7.21 -21.12 41.12
CA VAL A 228 -7.83 -22.43 40.90
C VAL A 228 -7.82 -23.19 42.23
N PRO A 229 -9.00 -23.51 42.81
CA PRO A 229 -9.06 -24.32 44.02
C PRO A 229 -8.54 -25.72 43.70
N GLN A 230 -7.50 -26.17 44.41
CA GLN A 230 -7.01 -27.53 44.27
C GLN A 230 -7.97 -28.48 45.02
N PRO A 231 -8.47 -29.56 44.38
CA PRO A 231 -9.25 -30.57 45.08
C PRO A 231 -8.41 -31.17 46.21
N ALA A 232 -9.01 -31.44 47.38
CA ALA A 232 -8.32 -31.99 48.55
C ALA A 232 -7.73 -33.40 48.35
N ASN A 233 -7.95 -34.00 47.17
CA ASN A 233 -7.70 -35.42 46.88
C ASN A 233 -6.61 -35.61 45.79
N LEU A 234 -5.86 -34.55 45.46
CA LEU A 234 -4.67 -34.52 44.60
C LEU A 234 -3.50 -33.95 45.40
#